data_AF-A0A7V2XSH4-F1
#
_entry.id   AF-A0A7V2XSH4-F1
#
_cell.length_a   1.000
_cell.length_b   1.000
_cell.length_c   1.000
_cell.angle_alpha   90.00
_cell.angle_beta   90.00
_cell.angle_gamma   90.00
#
_symmetry.space_group_name_H-M   'P 1'
#
loop_
_entity.id
_entity.type
_entity.pdbx_description
1 polymer ?
#
loop_
_entity_poly.entity_id
_entity_poly.type
_entity_poly.pdbx_seq_one_letter_code
_entity_poly.pdbx_strand_id
1 'polypeptide(L)'
;MKCVLCGFDNPATVSYCRSCGKKLDLTHEEIKQALEEKARLESSKNVEYQANQFVVLAAAFFLLMLTLRIMAAGMRPDEEHLVFVPGVSLGEKAAYAETPFEFMPPLEMEPLPLDLPADK
;
A
#
# COMPACT_ATOMS: atom_id res chain seq x y z
N MET A 1 4.77 -16.79 54.53
CA MET A 1 3.46 -16.75 53.81
C MET A 1 3.70 -16.10 52.47
N LYS A 2 3.33 -16.79 51.38
CA LYS A 2 3.65 -16.35 50.03
C LYS A 2 2.56 -15.40 49.52
N CYS A 3 2.97 -14.25 48.96
CA CYS A 3 2.03 -13.30 48.36
C CYS A 3 1.43 -13.88 47.07
N VAL A 4 0.11 -13.96 46.98
CA VAL A 4 -0.62 -14.43 45.78
C VAL A 4 -0.46 -13.52 44.55
N LEU A 5 -0.05 -12.26 44.75
CA LEU A 5 0.02 -11.27 43.67
C LEU A 5 1.40 -11.15 43.02
N CYS A 6 2.48 -11.39 43.78
CA CYS A 6 3.86 -11.25 43.30
C CYS A 6 4.76 -12.45 43.64
N GLY A 7 4.26 -13.43 44.40
CA GLY A 7 5.01 -14.63 44.75
C GLY A 7 6.08 -14.45 45.83
N PHE A 8 6.25 -13.25 46.40
CA PHE A 8 7.25 -12.98 47.43
C PHE A 8 6.90 -13.64 48.77
N ASP A 9 7.89 -14.18 49.48
CA ASP A 9 7.68 -14.79 50.80
C ASP A 9 7.77 -13.74 51.92
N ASN A 10 6.68 -13.58 52.65
CA ASN A 10 6.56 -12.62 53.74
C ASN A 10 6.44 -13.33 55.09
N PRO A 11 6.99 -12.79 56.19
CA PRO A 11 6.73 -13.31 57.52
C PRO A 11 5.23 -13.23 57.86
N ALA A 12 4.72 -14.16 58.67
CA ALA A 12 3.28 -14.24 58.99
C ALA A 12 2.76 -13.06 59.83
N THR A 13 3.66 -12.22 60.36
CA THR A 13 3.34 -11.07 61.21
C THR A 13 3.05 -9.79 60.43
N VAL A 14 3.25 -9.76 59.10
CA VAL A 14 3.01 -8.57 58.30
C VAL A 14 1.64 -8.63 57.61
N SER A 15 0.92 -7.51 57.63
CA SER A 15 -0.38 -7.33 56.99
C SER A 15 -0.28 -6.93 55.51
N TYR A 16 0.89 -6.48 55.06
CA TYR A 16 1.17 -6.06 53.69
C TYR A 16 2.45 -6.72 53.17
N CYS A 17 2.49 -6.99 51.87
CA CYS A 17 3.65 -7.55 51.22
C CYS A 17 4.78 -6.51 51.16
N ARG A 18 5.99 -6.89 51.63
CA ARG A 18 7.17 -6.03 51.61
C ARG A 18 7.71 -5.74 50.20
N SER A 19 7.30 -6.50 49.19
CA SER A 19 7.76 -6.34 47.81
C SER A 19 6.78 -5.53 46.95
N CYS A 20 5.49 -5.88 46.95
CA CYS A 20 4.50 -5.22 46.09
C CYS A 20 3.57 -4.23 46.85
N GLY A 21 3.68 -4.15 48.18
CA GLY A 21 2.89 -3.24 49.02
C GLY A 21 1.41 -3.63 49.20
N LYS A 22 0.94 -4.69 48.55
CA LYS A 22 -0.47 -5.14 48.64
C LYS A 22 -0.75 -5.82 49.98
N LYS A 23 -1.97 -5.67 50.49
CA LYS A 23 -2.43 -6.34 51.72
C LYS A 23 -2.38 -7.86 51.52
N LEU A 24 -1.94 -8.60 52.53
CA LEU A 24 -1.81 -10.06 52.49
C LEU A 24 -3.12 -10.77 52.88
N ASP A 25 -3.96 -10.07 53.63
CA ASP A 25 -5.27 -10.52 54.09
C ASP A 25 -6.35 -9.91 53.18
N LEU A 26 -6.38 -10.41 51.94
CA LEU A 26 -7.41 -10.07 50.95
C LEU A 26 -8.52 -11.12 51.05
N THR A 27 -9.77 -10.65 51.07
CA THR A 27 -10.92 -11.55 50.97
C THR A 27 -10.93 -12.24 49.60
N HIS A 28 -11.49 -13.45 49.51
CA HIS A 28 -11.55 -14.20 48.25
C HIS A 28 -12.17 -13.42 47.09
N GLU A 29 -13.11 -12.52 47.38
CA GLU A 29 -13.77 -11.69 46.37
C GLU A 29 -12.87 -10.56 45.85
N GLU A 30 -12.06 -9.93 46.70
CA GLU A 30 -11.08 -8.92 46.26
C GLU A 30 -9.96 -9.54 45.41
N ILE A 31 -9.55 -10.78 45.70
CA ILE A 31 -8.55 -11.50 44.91
C ILE A 31 -9.10 -11.79 43.51
N LYS A 32 -10.36 -12.24 43.40
CA LYS A 32 -11.01 -12.49 42.10
C LYS A 32 -11.11 -11.22 41.27
N GLN A 33 -11.60 -10.13 41.86
CA GLN A 33 -11.75 -8.86 41.16
C GLN A 33 -10.40 -8.33 40.65
N ALA A 34 -9.35 -8.40 41.48
CA ALA A 34 -8.01 -7.97 41.07
C ALA A 34 -7.38 -8.87 39.99
N LEU A 35 -7.73 -10.17 39.97
CA LEU A 35 -7.27 -11.11 38.94
C LEU A 35 -7.98 -10.85 37.61
N GLU A 36 -9.29 -10.63 37.64
CA GLU A 36 -10.10 -10.31 36.46
C GLU A 36 -9.68 -8.98 35.84
N GLU A 37 -9.43 -7.96 36.67
CA GLU A 37 -8.94 -6.66 36.20
C GLU A 37 -7.57 -6.79 35.53
N LYS A 38 -6.64 -7.54 36.13
CA LYS A 38 -5.32 -7.83 35.52
C LYS A 38 -5.45 -8.60 34.21
N ALA A 39 -6.31 -9.61 34.14
CA ALA A 39 -6.55 -10.38 32.93
C ALA A 39 -7.11 -9.51 31.79
N ARG A 40 -7.95 -8.52 32.10
CA ARG A 40 -8.44 -7.53 31.12
C ARG A 40 -7.36 -6.56 30.65
N LEU A 41 -6.47 -6.14 31.55
CA LEU A 41 -5.35 -5.26 31.18
C LEU A 41 -4.29 -5.98 30.34
N GLU A 42 -4.05 -7.26 30.60
CA GLU A 42 -3.14 -8.06 29.77
C GLU A 42 -3.74 -8.33 28.39
N SER A 43 -5.06 -8.53 28.28
CA SER A 43 -5.70 -8.71 26.97
C SER A 43 -5.65 -7.44 26.12
N SER A 44 -5.83 -6.25 26.72
CA SER A 44 -5.75 -4.99 25.96
C SER A 44 -4.34 -4.73 25.41
N LYS A 45 -3.29 -5.04 26.16
CA LYS A 45 -1.89 -4.89 25.70
C LYS A 45 -1.56 -5.82 24.54
N ASN A 46 -2.08 -7.05 24.57
CA ASN A 46 -1.88 -8.01 23.49
C ASN A 46 -2.58 -7.59 22.19
N VAL A 47 -3.74 -6.91 22.29
CA VAL A 47 -4.45 -6.34 21.13
C VAL A 47 -3.65 -5.20 20.50
N GLU A 48 -3.05 -4.32 21.30
CA GLU A 48 -2.22 -3.22 20.79
C GLU A 48 -0.97 -3.72 20.05
N TYR A 49 -0.28 -4.72 20.60
CA TYR A 49 0.89 -5.31 19.94
C TYR A 49 0.52 -6.00 18.62
N GLN A 50 -0.58 -6.75 18.61
CA GLN A 50 -1.02 -7.50 17.44
C GLN A 50 -1.51 -6.58 16.30
N ALA A 51 -2.25 -5.51 16.62
CA ALA A 51 -2.71 -4.54 15.63
C ALA A 51 -1.55 -3.78 14.98
N ASN A 52 -0.58 -3.33 15.77
CA ASN A 52 0.59 -2.60 15.27
C ASN A 52 1.45 -3.49 14.36
N GLN A 53 1.60 -4.77 14.69
CA GLN A 53 2.38 -5.71 13.89
C GLN A 53 1.77 -5.91 12.49
N PHE A 54 0.43 -6.01 12.37
CA PHE A 54 -0.23 -6.12 11.07
C PHE A 54 -0.05 -4.86 10.22
N VAL A 55 -0.17 -3.66 10.81
CA VAL A 55 0.02 -2.40 10.09
C VAL A 55 1.45 -2.26 9.56
N VAL A 56 2.46 -2.59 10.39
CA VAL A 56 3.87 -2.54 9.98
C VAL A 56 4.18 -3.54 8.86
N LEU A 57 3.67 -4.77 8.95
CA LEU A 57 3.85 -5.78 7.89
C LEU A 57 3.19 -5.36 6.58
N ALA A 58 1.97 -4.83 6.63
CA ALA A 58 1.27 -4.35 5.44
C ALA A 58 2.02 -3.19 4.76
N ALA A 59 2.53 -2.23 5.54
CA ALA A 59 3.33 -1.12 5.02
C ALA A 59 4.63 -1.62 4.38
N ALA A 60 5.34 -2.56 5.02
CA ALA A 60 6.56 -3.16 4.48
C ALA A 60 6.29 -3.89 3.16
N PHE A 61 5.21 -4.68 3.09
CA PHE A 61 4.82 -5.42 1.89
C PHE A 61 4.41 -4.47 0.75
N PHE A 62 3.71 -3.39 1.07
CA PHE A 62 3.35 -2.36 0.10
C PHE A 62 4.58 -1.67 -0.49
N LEU A 63 5.54 -1.27 0.35
CA LEU A 63 6.80 -0.68 -0.11
C LEU A 63 7.62 -1.67 -0.95
N LEU A 64 7.66 -2.94 -0.57
CA LEU A 64 8.31 -4.00 -1.34
C LEU A 64 7.64 -4.20 -2.71
N MET A 65 6.32 -4.24 -2.78
CA MET A 65 5.60 -4.33 -4.04
C MET A 65 5.80 -3.09 -4.92
N LEU A 66 5.83 -1.90 -4.33
CA LEU A 66 6.05 -0.64 -5.03
C LEU A 66 7.48 -0.59 -5.60
N THR A 67 8.49 -0.98 -4.84
CA THR A 67 9.87 -1.07 -5.33
C THR A 67 10.03 -2.11 -6.43
N LEU A 68 9.41 -3.29 -6.31
CA LEU A 68 9.39 -4.30 -7.37
C LEU A 68 8.71 -3.77 -8.64
N ARG A 69 7.60 -3.03 -8.51
CA ARG A 69 6.93 -2.39 -9.65
C ARG A 69 7.81 -1.34 -10.32
N ILE A 70 8.52 -0.51 -9.55
CA ILE A 70 9.47 0.47 -10.08
C ILE A 70 10.62 -0.23 -10.80
N MET A 71 11.21 -1.28 -10.22
CA MET A 71 12.28 -2.03 -10.88
C MET A 71 11.80 -2.75 -12.15
N ALA A 72 10.60 -3.35 -12.13
CA ALA A 72 10.01 -3.98 -13.30
C ALA A 72 9.67 -2.97 -14.41
N ALA A 73 9.33 -1.72 -14.05
CA ALA A 73 9.13 -0.64 -15.01
C ALA A 73 10.44 0.00 -15.47
N GLY A 74 11.48 0.00 -14.63
CA GLY A 74 12.80 0.58 -14.87
C GLY A 74 13.78 -0.33 -15.59
N MET A 75 13.56 -1.66 -15.59
CA MET A 75 14.23 -2.59 -16.49
C MET A 75 13.59 -2.52 -17.89
N ARG A 76 13.72 -1.37 -18.55
CA ARG A 76 13.75 -1.30 -20.01
C ARG A 76 15.22 -1.26 -20.41
N PRO A 77 15.83 -2.37 -20.87
CA PRO A 77 17.17 -2.31 -21.44
C PRO A 77 17.12 -1.39 -22.65
N ASP A 78 17.90 -0.32 -22.59
CA ASP A 78 18.36 0.55 -23.68
C ASP A 78 17.76 0.27 -25.07
N GLU A 79 16.59 0.85 -25.36
CA GLU A 79 16.28 1.33 -26.71
C GLU A 79 15.66 2.72 -26.60
N GLU A 80 16.51 3.68 -26.97
CA GLU A 80 16.28 5.05 -27.43
C GLU A 80 15.12 5.88 -26.84
N HIS A 81 15.52 7.02 -26.28
CA HIS A 81 14.66 8.10 -25.80
C HIS A 81 13.52 8.46 -26.76
N LEU A 82 12.29 8.15 -26.37
CA LEU A 82 11.10 8.86 -26.86
C LEU A 82 10.29 9.40 -25.68
N VAL A 83 10.38 10.73 -25.57
CA VAL A 83 9.59 11.62 -24.72
C VAL A 83 8.10 11.36 -25.00
N PHE A 84 7.34 11.03 -23.97
CA PHE A 84 5.90 10.78 -24.07
C PHE A 84 5.12 12.10 -24.26
N VAL A 85 4.61 12.33 -25.47
CA VAL A 85 3.62 13.37 -25.77
C VAL A 85 2.26 12.67 -25.87
N PRO A 86 1.21 13.09 -25.13
CA PRO A 86 -0.09 12.43 -25.23
C PRO A 86 -0.79 12.90 -26.50
N GLY A 87 -0.79 12.05 -27.52
CA GLY A 87 -1.52 12.25 -28.77
C GLY A 87 -2.06 10.93 -29.29
N VAL A 88 -3.35 10.70 -29.01
CA VAL A 88 -4.33 10.01 -29.86
C VAL A 88 -3.82 8.80 -30.68
N SER A 89 -4.12 7.61 -30.14
CA SER A 89 -4.36 6.32 -30.81
C SER A 89 -4.10 6.21 -32.32
N LEU A 90 -3.10 5.41 -32.74
CA LEU A 90 -3.24 4.37 -33.76
C LEU A 90 -1.95 3.53 -33.82
N GLY A 91 -2.12 2.20 -33.87
CA GLY A 91 -1.10 1.20 -33.59
C GLY A 91 0.11 1.20 -34.54
N GLU A 92 1.29 1.18 -33.94
CA GLU A 92 2.60 1.14 -34.59
C GLU A 92 3.00 -0.32 -34.90
N LYS A 93 2.50 -0.81 -36.04
CA LYS A 93 3.16 -1.87 -36.83
C LYS A 93 3.10 -1.47 -38.29
N ALA A 94 3.85 -0.43 -38.66
CA ALA A 94 4.16 -0.16 -40.05
C ALA A 94 5.67 -0.23 -40.21
N ALA A 95 6.15 -1.45 -40.45
CA ALA A 95 7.46 -1.68 -41.02
C ALA A 95 7.58 -0.83 -42.29
N TYR A 96 8.61 0.01 -42.34
CA TYR A 96 9.02 0.77 -43.51
C TYR A 96 9.53 -0.24 -44.55
N ALA A 97 8.61 -0.73 -45.38
CA ALA A 97 8.97 -1.33 -46.65
C ALA A 97 9.35 -0.20 -47.59
N GLU A 98 10.61 -0.18 -48.03
CA GLU A 98 11.07 0.66 -49.13
C GLU A 98 10.28 0.30 -50.39
N THR A 99 9.24 1.04 -50.72
CA THR A 99 8.61 0.97 -52.04
C THR A 99 9.19 2.09 -52.91
N PRO A 100 9.69 1.80 -54.12
CA PRO A 100 10.16 2.84 -55.01
C PRO A 100 8.98 3.71 -55.43
N PHE A 101 9.12 5.02 -55.26
CA PHE A 101 8.11 6.01 -55.61
C PHE A 101 7.90 6.05 -57.13
N GLU A 102 6.81 5.48 -57.63
CA GLU A 102 6.37 5.69 -59.01
C GLU A 102 5.74 7.08 -59.15
N PHE A 103 6.35 7.91 -60.00
CA PHE A 103 5.89 9.27 -60.27
C PHE A 103 4.59 9.21 -61.08
N MET A 104 3.45 9.47 -60.42
CA MET A 104 2.16 9.54 -61.11
C MET A 104 2.12 10.82 -61.98
N PRO A 105 1.74 10.74 -63.27
CA PRO A 105 1.71 11.91 -64.13
C PRO A 105 0.63 12.90 -63.67
N PRO A 106 0.82 14.21 -63.92
CA PRO A 106 -0.14 15.23 -63.51
C PRO A 106 -1.48 15.00 -64.23
N LEU A 107 -2.56 14.95 -63.45
CA LEU A 107 -3.93 14.85 -63.96
C LEU A 107 -4.25 16.11 -64.79
N GLU A 108 -4.53 15.93 -66.07
CA GLU A 108 -5.09 16.97 -66.92
C GLU A 108 -6.48 17.33 -66.40
N MET A 109 -6.65 18.57 -65.92
CA MET A 109 -7.95 19.07 -65.49
C MET A 109 -8.67 19.67 -66.70
N GLU A 110 -9.78 19.04 -67.09
CA GLU A 110 -10.68 19.60 -68.10
C GLU A 110 -11.50 20.74 -67.47
N PRO A 111 -11.53 21.94 -68.06
CA PRO A 111 -12.25 23.06 -67.47
C PRO A 111 -13.76 22.83 -67.54
N LEU A 112 -14.40 22.90 -66.37
CA LEU A 112 -15.85 22.79 -66.21
C LEU A 112 -16.54 23.97 -66.93
N PRO A 113 -17.54 23.75 -67.81
CA PRO A 113 -18.25 24.84 -68.46
C PRO A 113 -19.09 25.61 -67.43
N LEU A 114 -18.73 26.87 -67.20
CA LEU A 114 -19.50 27.81 -66.40
C LEU A 114 -20.53 28.50 -67.32
N ASP A 115 -21.76 28.01 -67.33
CA ASP A 115 -22.88 28.72 -67.95
C ASP A 115 -23.31 29.88 -67.04
N LEU A 116 -22.81 31.07 -67.35
CA LEU A 116 -23.23 32.32 -66.73
C LEU A 116 -24.44 32.88 -67.52
N PRO A 117 -25.61 33.11 -66.88
CA PRO A 117 -26.71 33.78 -67.53
C PRO A 117 -26.33 35.24 -67.83
N ALA A 118 -26.36 35.61 -69.11
CA ALA A 118 -26.13 36.98 -69.55
C ALA A 118 -27.34 37.84 -69.16
N ASP A 119 -27.09 38.78 -68.25
CA ASP A 119 -28.03 39.82 -67.83
C ASP A 119 -28.07 40.91 -68.91
N LYS A 120 -29.18 41.01 -69.66
CA LYS A 120 -29.73 42.23 -70.28
C LYS A 120 -31.03 41.96 -71.06
#